data_AF-A0A0G2B2S7-F1
#
_entry.id   AF-A0A0G2B2S7-F1
#
_cell.length_a   1.000
_cell.length_b   1.000
_cell.length_c   1.000
_cell.angle_alpha   90.00
_cell.angle_beta   90.00
_cell.angle_gamma   90.00
#
_symmetry.space_group_name_H-M   'P 1'
#
loop_
_entity.id
_entity.type
_entity.pdbx_description
1 polymer ?
#
loop_
_entity_poly.entity_id
_entity_poly.type
_entity_poly.pdbx_seq_one_letter_code
_entity_poly.pdbx_strand_id
1 'polypeptide(L)'
;MNAAARRPILIRNVVFGVEDSLVSTVGLLSGISAGGADRAVILLTGFVLIFVEAFSMAVGSFLSEETSEEYSAHREVSLRGPVLGGTVMFVSYFLSGFVPLLPYVILGASAFWISILASLAALAVLGSVSARLLGLSVRRGGLRALFVGGIAVLAGVIIGNLVR
;
A
#
# COMPACT_ATOMS: atom_id res chain seq x y z
N MET A 1 18.28 -11.32 17.08
CA MET A 1 16.88 -11.19 17.56
C MET A 1 16.21 -12.57 17.58
N ASN A 2 15.56 -12.99 18.67
CA ASN A 2 14.82 -14.27 18.71
C ASN A 2 13.57 -14.21 17.81
N ALA A 3 13.12 -15.35 17.28
CA ALA A 3 11.99 -15.44 16.34
C ALA A 3 10.69 -14.79 16.86
N ALA A 4 10.48 -14.75 18.17
CA ALA A 4 9.33 -14.10 18.81
C ALA A 4 9.36 -12.56 18.70
N ALA A 5 10.54 -11.95 18.72
CA ALA A 5 10.70 -10.49 18.63
C ALA A 5 10.58 -9.96 17.18
N ARG A 6 10.67 -10.83 16.17
CA ARG A 6 10.52 -10.45 14.74
C ARG A 6 9.08 -10.41 14.26
N ARG A 7 8.19 -11.20 14.86
CA ARG A 7 6.77 -11.27 14.43
C ARG A 7 6.07 -9.91 14.38
N PRO A 8 6.24 -9.00 15.37
CA PRO A 8 5.60 -7.68 15.32
C PRO A 8 6.08 -6.84 14.13
N ILE A 9 7.38 -6.89 13.80
CA ILE A 9 7.97 -6.14 12.68
C ILE A 9 7.41 -6.64 11.36
N LEU A 10 7.30 -7.96 11.18
CA LEU A 10 6.75 -8.53 9.96
C LEU A 10 5.27 -8.20 9.78
N ILE A 11 4.47 -8.30 10.85
CA ILE A 11 3.04 -7.92 10.80
C ILE A 11 2.91 -6.44 10.45
N ARG A 12 3.73 -5.57 11.06
CA ARG A 12 3.79 -4.15 10.73
C ARG A 12 4.10 -3.95 9.25
N ASN A 13 5.13 -4.61 8.72
CA ASN A 13 5.54 -4.46 7.32
C ASN A 13 4.47 -4.94 6.33
N VAL A 14 3.76 -6.03 6.65
CA VAL A 14 2.60 -6.47 5.85
C VAL A 14 1.53 -5.40 5.84
N VAL A 15 1.05 -4.99 7.03
CA VAL A 15 -0.06 -4.04 7.13
C VAL A 15 0.30 -2.72 6.45
N PHE A 16 1.49 -2.20 6.73
CA PHE A 16 1.96 -0.95 6.16
C PHE A 16 2.12 -1.03 4.64
N GLY A 17 2.69 -2.12 4.11
CA GLY A 17 2.82 -2.32 2.67
C GLY A 17 1.48 -2.41 1.96
N VAL A 18 0.51 -3.15 2.52
CA VAL A 18 -0.84 -3.24 1.93
C VAL A 18 -1.57 -1.90 2.00
N GLU A 19 -1.50 -1.20 3.14
CA GLU A 19 -2.18 0.08 3.34
C GLU A 19 -1.64 1.14 2.37
N ASP A 20 -0.32 1.32 2.31
CA ASP A 20 0.30 2.32 1.45
C ASP A 20 -0.01 2.05 -0.03
N SER A 21 0.12 0.79 -0.46
CA SER A 21 -0.18 0.36 -1.82
C SER A 21 -1.62 0.64 -2.25
N LEU A 22 -2.59 0.31 -1.40
CA LEU A 22 -4.00 0.54 -1.72
C LEU A 22 -4.31 2.03 -1.78
N VAL A 23 -3.79 2.83 -0.84
CA VAL A 23 -4.02 4.28 -0.76
C VAL A 23 -3.35 5.02 -1.92
N SER A 24 -2.07 4.76 -2.18
CA SER A 24 -1.31 5.41 -3.24
C SER A 24 -1.88 5.08 -4.62
N THR A 25 -2.19 3.80 -4.86
CA THR A 25 -2.61 3.33 -6.19
C THR A 25 -4.03 3.77 -6.50
N VAL A 26 -4.98 3.68 -5.55
CA VAL A 26 -6.34 4.19 -5.81
C VAL A 26 -6.34 5.72 -5.96
N GLY A 27 -5.54 6.44 -5.18
CA GLY A 27 -5.38 7.89 -5.30
C GLY A 27 -4.86 8.29 -6.66
N LEU A 28 -3.74 7.69 -7.10
CA LEU A 28 -3.16 7.96 -8.41
C LEU A 28 -4.14 7.62 -9.55
N LEU A 29 -4.65 6.38 -9.59
CA LEU A 29 -5.47 5.92 -10.70
C LEU A 29 -6.79 6.69 -10.81
N SER A 30 -7.42 7.04 -9.68
CA SER A 30 -8.62 7.87 -9.67
C SER A 30 -8.34 9.27 -10.22
N GLY A 31 -7.19 9.87 -9.92
CA GLY A 31 -6.78 11.16 -10.48
C GLY A 31 -6.49 11.10 -11.97
N ILE A 32 -5.66 10.15 -12.41
CA ILE A 32 -5.34 9.98 -13.84
C ILE A 32 -6.60 9.70 -14.65
N SER A 33 -7.51 8.85 -14.14
CA SER A 33 -8.78 8.57 -14.79
C SER A 33 -9.74 9.77 -14.78
N ALA A 34 -9.81 10.55 -13.70
CA ALA A 34 -10.65 11.74 -13.63
C ALA A 34 -10.16 12.84 -14.58
N GLY A 35 -8.85 12.94 -14.81
CA GLY A 35 -8.26 13.80 -15.84
C GLY A 35 -8.64 13.41 -17.28
N GLY A 36 -9.31 12.27 -17.48
CA GLY A 36 -9.73 11.81 -18.80
C GLY A 36 -8.61 11.17 -19.62
N ALA A 37 -7.56 10.67 -18.95
CA ALA A 37 -6.49 9.94 -19.62
C ALA A 37 -7.01 8.62 -20.22
N ASP A 38 -6.44 8.22 -21.36
CA ASP A 38 -6.76 6.96 -21.98
C ASP A 38 -6.32 5.77 -21.12
N ARG A 39 -6.98 4.63 -21.34
CA ARG A 39 -6.71 3.37 -20.62
C ARG A 39 -5.23 2.96 -20.65
N ALA A 40 -4.54 3.17 -21.76
CA ALA A 40 -3.12 2.84 -21.89
C ALA A 40 -2.26 3.63 -20.88
N VAL A 41 -2.58 4.91 -20.66
CA VAL A 41 -1.87 5.77 -19.70
C VAL A 41 -2.19 5.34 -18.27
N ILE A 42 -3.45 5.07 -17.95
CA ILE A 42 -3.87 4.58 -16.62
C ILE A 42 -3.15 3.27 -16.26
N LEU A 43 -3.08 2.33 -17.21
CA LEU A 43 -2.38 1.06 -16.97
C LEU A 43 -0.88 1.28 -16.83
N LEU A 44 -0.27 2.05 -17.72
CA LEU A 44 1.17 2.34 -17.67
C LEU A 44 1.57 2.96 -16.34
N THR A 45 0.87 4.01 -15.90
CA THR A 45 1.18 4.69 -14.63
C THR A 45 0.93 3.78 -13.43
N GLY A 46 -0.14 2.98 -13.44
CA GLY A 46 -0.43 2.00 -12.40
C GLY A 46 0.64 0.92 -12.27
N PHE A 47 1.03 0.29 -13.38
CA PHE A 47 2.12 -0.70 -13.36
C PHE A 47 3.44 -0.07 -12.90
N VAL A 48 3.81 1.10 -13.43
CA VAL A 48 5.04 1.78 -13.01
C VAL A 48 5.00 2.10 -11.52
N LEU A 49 3.91 2.66 -11.01
CA LEU A 49 3.75 2.96 -9.58
C LEU A 49 3.95 1.69 -8.74
N ILE A 50 3.21 0.62 -9.03
CA ILE A 50 3.24 -0.60 -8.21
C ILE A 50 4.65 -1.18 -8.14
N PHE A 51 5.35 -1.28 -9.27
CA PHE A 51 6.68 -1.87 -9.31
C PHE A 51 7.72 -0.97 -8.64
N VAL A 52 7.75 0.33 -8.99
CA VAL A 52 8.76 1.26 -8.48
C VAL A 52 8.59 1.48 -6.98
N GLU A 53 7.36 1.71 -6.51
CA GLU A 53 7.10 1.92 -5.09
C GLU A 53 7.31 0.65 -4.26
N ALA A 54 6.96 -0.54 -4.78
CA ALA A 54 7.26 -1.79 -4.07
C ALA A 54 8.76 -1.95 -3.80
N PHE A 55 9.61 -1.66 -4.79
CA PHE A 55 11.07 -1.67 -4.60
C PHE A 55 11.53 -0.58 -3.63
N SER A 56 11.03 0.64 -3.77
CA SER A 56 11.33 1.77 -2.89
C SER A 56 11.07 1.41 -1.42
N MET A 57 9.88 0.90 -1.13
CA MET A 57 9.49 0.47 0.21
C MET A 57 10.30 -0.72 0.72
N ALA A 58 10.59 -1.70 -0.14
CA ALA A 58 11.39 -2.86 0.23
C ALA A 58 12.81 -2.47 0.68
N VAL A 59 13.46 -1.61 -0.10
CA VAL A 59 14.78 -1.07 0.21
C VAL A 59 14.70 -0.18 1.47
N GLY A 60 13.67 0.65 1.58
CA GLY A 60 13.44 1.49 2.76
C GLY A 60 13.30 0.67 4.04
N SER A 61 12.53 -0.42 4.01
CA SER A 61 12.41 -1.33 5.15
C SER A 61 13.69 -2.10 5.46
N PHE A 62 14.41 -2.55 4.43
CA PHE A 62 15.68 -3.24 4.60
C PHE A 62 16.68 -2.32 5.32
N LEU A 63 16.92 -1.12 4.79
CA LEU A 63 17.86 -0.15 5.36
C LEU A 63 17.42 0.30 6.76
N SER A 64 16.12 0.52 6.97
CA SER A 64 15.60 0.92 8.29
C SER A 64 15.78 -0.16 9.35
N GLU A 65 15.58 -1.44 9.00
CA GLU A 65 15.75 -2.55 9.95
C GLU A 65 17.24 -2.83 10.20
N GLU A 66 18.09 -2.77 9.17
CA GLU A 66 19.55 -2.92 9.29
C GLU A 66 20.11 -1.85 10.23
N THR A 67 19.86 -0.58 9.93
CA THR A 67 20.35 0.54 10.76
C THR A 67 19.82 0.50 12.18
N SER A 68 18.55 0.10 12.38
CA SER A 68 17.96 -0.03 13.72
C SER A 68 18.57 -1.17 14.54
N GLU A 69 18.81 -2.33 13.91
CA GLU A 69 19.45 -3.47 14.57
C GLU A 69 20.92 -3.16 14.90
N GLU A 70 21.68 -2.52 14.00
CA GLU A 70 23.08 -2.13 14.23
C GLU A 70 23.21 -1.09 15.34
N TYR A 71 22.36 -0.06 15.31
CA TYR A 71 22.32 0.97 16.34
C TYR A 71 22.05 0.38 17.72
N SER A 72 21.11 -0.57 17.80
CA SER A 72 20.76 -1.23 19.06
C SER A 72 21.87 -2.17 19.55
N ALA A 73 22.54 -2.86 18.64
CA ALA A 73 23.54 -3.88 18.97
C ALA A 73 24.96 -3.32 19.14
N HIS A 74 25.21 -2.06 18.74
CA HIS A 74 26.55 -1.44 18.68
C HIS A 74 27.58 -2.29 17.93
N ARG A 75 27.11 -3.05 16.92
CA ARG A 75 27.92 -3.93 16.07
C ARG A 75 27.15 -4.28 14.80
N GLU A 76 27.87 -4.76 13.79
CA GLU A 76 27.24 -5.34 12.59
C GLU A 76 26.35 -6.53 12.96
N VAL A 77 25.14 -6.54 12.41
CA VAL A 77 24.11 -7.56 12.64
C VAL A 77 23.84 -8.38 11.38
N SER A 78 23.19 -9.52 11.57
CA SER A 78 22.86 -10.41 10.45
C SER A 78 21.78 -9.82 9.54
N LEU A 79 22.09 -9.72 8.24
CA LEU A 79 21.18 -9.23 7.20
C LEU A 79 19.90 -10.06 7.02
N ARG A 80 19.80 -11.25 7.61
CA ARG A 80 18.65 -12.14 7.41
C ARG A 80 17.32 -11.52 7.88
N GLY A 81 17.34 -10.67 8.91
CA GLY A 81 16.15 -9.94 9.36
C GLY A 81 15.72 -8.88 8.37
N PRO A 82 16.60 -7.88 8.14
CA PRO A 82 16.38 -6.83 7.17
C PRO A 82 15.90 -7.33 5.80
N VAL A 83 16.54 -8.37 5.25
CA VAL A 83 16.13 -8.96 3.96
C VAL A 83 14.72 -9.51 4.01
N LEU A 84 14.35 -10.19 5.10
CA LEU A 84 13.02 -10.78 5.26
C LEU A 84 11.97 -9.68 5.47
N GLY A 85 12.28 -8.64 6.25
CA GLY A 85 11.43 -7.46 6.43
C GLY A 85 11.16 -6.73 5.11
N GLY A 86 12.19 -6.47 4.33
CA GLY A 86 12.09 -5.86 3.01
C GLY A 86 11.33 -6.72 1.99
N THR A 87 11.57 -8.05 1.98
CA THR A 87 10.85 -8.98 1.09
C THR A 87 9.35 -9.03 1.41
N VAL A 88 9.00 -9.10 2.70
CA VAL A 88 7.60 -9.09 3.14
C VAL A 88 6.92 -7.78 2.76
N MET A 89 7.62 -6.65 2.90
CA MET A 89 7.09 -5.35 2.48
C MET A 89 6.86 -5.29 0.96
N PHE A 90 7.85 -5.73 0.17
CA PHE A 90 7.76 -5.80 -1.29
C PHE A 90 6.52 -6.58 -1.73
N VAL A 91 6.40 -7.83 -1.28
CA VAL A 91 5.33 -8.74 -1.71
C VAL A 91 3.97 -8.21 -1.29
N SER A 92 3.86 -7.67 -0.08
CA SER A 92 2.61 -7.11 0.42
C SER A 92 2.15 -5.93 -0.42
N TYR A 93 3.04 -4.96 -0.67
CA TYR A 93 2.74 -3.78 -1.50
C TYR A 93 2.42 -4.17 -2.93
N PHE A 94 3.28 -4.99 -3.53
CA PHE A 94 3.18 -5.40 -4.92
C PHE A 94 1.84 -6.07 -5.22
N LEU A 95 1.45 -7.05 -4.41
CA LEU A 95 0.22 -7.82 -4.64
C LEU A 95 -1.04 -6.97 -4.40
N SER A 96 -1.07 -6.16 -3.34
CA SER A 96 -2.25 -5.33 -3.07
C SER A 96 -2.44 -4.20 -4.07
N GLY A 97 -1.37 -3.74 -4.72
CA GLY A 97 -1.42 -2.65 -5.70
C GLY A 97 -2.21 -3.02 -6.94
N PHE A 98 -2.38 -4.32 -7.19
CA PHE A 98 -3.26 -4.79 -8.26
C PHE A 98 -4.74 -4.66 -7.92
N VAL A 99 -5.14 -4.50 -6.66
CA VAL A 99 -6.57 -4.38 -6.29
C VAL A 99 -7.21 -3.15 -6.96
N PRO A 100 -6.63 -1.94 -6.90
CA PRO A 100 -7.19 -0.79 -7.60
C PRO A 100 -6.97 -0.85 -9.13
N LEU A 101 -5.90 -1.51 -9.60
CA LEU A 101 -5.53 -1.56 -11.02
C LEU A 101 -6.36 -2.58 -11.82
N LEU A 102 -6.70 -3.73 -11.25
CA LEU A 102 -7.38 -4.84 -11.93
C LEU A 102 -8.70 -4.44 -12.60
N PRO A 103 -9.57 -3.60 -11.98
CA PRO A 103 -10.78 -3.14 -12.66
C PRO A 103 -10.50 -2.42 -13.99
N TYR A 104 -9.42 -1.64 -14.10
CA TYR A 104 -9.04 -0.99 -15.37
C TYR A 104 -8.52 -1.98 -16.41
N VAL A 105 -7.96 -3.12 -15.97
CA VAL A 105 -7.52 -4.21 -16.84
C VAL A 105 -8.70 -5.01 -17.38
N ILE A 106 -9.79 -5.14 -16.62
CA ILE A 106 -10.92 -5.99 -17.02
C ILE A 106 -12.04 -5.18 -17.70
N LEU A 107 -12.37 -4.01 -17.13
CA LEU A 107 -13.60 -3.27 -17.45
C LEU A 107 -13.37 -2.01 -18.28
N GLY A 108 -12.12 -1.58 -18.47
CA GLY A 108 -11.78 -0.40 -19.27
C GLY A 108 -12.46 0.88 -18.77
N ALA A 109 -13.27 1.53 -19.61
CA ALA A 109 -13.88 2.83 -19.30
C ALA A 109 -14.86 2.80 -18.12
N SER A 110 -15.49 1.65 -17.82
CA SER A 110 -16.43 1.51 -16.70
C SER A 110 -15.74 1.19 -15.37
N ALA A 111 -14.41 1.15 -15.32
CA ALA A 111 -13.64 0.70 -14.17
C ALA A 111 -13.57 1.70 -13.01
N PHE A 112 -13.81 2.99 -13.25
CA PHE A 112 -13.56 4.06 -12.29
C PHE A 112 -14.17 3.81 -10.90
N TRP A 113 -15.49 3.66 -10.84
CA TRP A 113 -16.20 3.44 -9.57
C TRP A 113 -15.89 2.08 -8.96
N ILE A 114 -15.71 1.05 -9.79
CA ILE A 114 -15.43 -0.32 -9.31
C ILE A 114 -14.03 -0.39 -8.68
N SER A 115 -13.04 0.29 -9.28
CA SER A 115 -11.70 0.47 -8.70
C SER A 115 -11.75 1.14 -7.34
N ILE A 116 -12.43 2.29 -7.23
CA ILE A 116 -12.56 3.01 -5.95
C ILE A 116 -13.24 2.14 -4.90
N LEU A 117 -14.38 1.53 -5.23
CA LEU A 117 -15.14 0.71 -4.27
C LEU A 117 -14.37 -0.55 -3.83
N ALA A 118 -13.71 -1.25 -4.76
CA ALA A 118 -12.89 -2.41 -4.44
C ALA A 118 -11.72 -2.04 -3.51
N SER A 119 -11.07 -0.91 -3.77
CA SER A 119 -9.93 -0.43 -2.98
C SER A 119 -10.36 0.01 -1.59
N LEU A 120 -11.45 0.77 -1.48
CA LEU A 120 -11.99 1.20 -0.19
C LEU A 120 -12.50 0.01 0.63
N ALA A 121 -13.12 -0.99 -0.01
CA ALA A 121 -13.51 -2.23 0.65
C ALA A 121 -12.28 -3.00 1.18
N ALA A 122 -11.23 -3.13 0.36
CA ALA A 122 -9.98 -3.77 0.76
C ALA A 122 -9.31 -3.02 1.94
N LEU A 123 -9.28 -1.69 1.91
CA LEU A 123 -8.79 -0.86 3.01
C LEU A 123 -9.63 -1.03 4.28
N ALA A 124 -10.96 -1.05 4.18
CA ALA A 124 -11.84 -1.27 5.32
C ALA A 124 -11.59 -2.63 5.98
N VAL A 125 -11.41 -3.67 5.16
CA VAL A 125 -11.07 -5.02 5.63
C VAL A 125 -9.70 -5.01 6.30
N LEU A 126 -8.67 -4.46 5.65
CA LEU A 126 -7.32 -4.36 6.21
C LEU A 126 -7.34 -3.62 7.55
N GLY A 127 -7.91 -2.41 7.61
CA GLY A 127 -7.97 -1.60 8.82
C GLY A 127 -8.74 -2.30 9.96
N SER A 128 -9.78 -3.06 9.62
CA SER A 128 -10.54 -3.88 10.57
C SER A 128 -9.69 -5.04 11.12
N VAL A 129 -8.97 -5.74 10.25
CA VAL A 129 -8.10 -6.86 10.62
C VAL A 129 -6.92 -6.36 11.46
N SER A 130 -6.25 -5.30 11.02
CA SER A 130 -5.14 -4.69 11.75
C SER A 130 -5.56 -4.19 13.13
N ALA A 131 -6.74 -3.56 13.26
CA ALA A 131 -7.26 -3.17 14.56
C ALA A 131 -7.56 -4.37 15.46
N ARG A 132 -8.06 -5.48 14.91
CA ARG A 132 -8.28 -6.73 15.66
C ARG A 132 -6.98 -7.32 16.18
N LEU A 133 -5.92 -7.33 15.37
CA LEU A 133 -4.59 -7.81 15.76
C LEU A 133 -3.98 -6.99 16.91
N LEU A 134 -4.35 -5.71 17.01
CA LEU A 134 -3.88 -4.78 18.03
C LEU A 134 -4.79 -4.69 19.27
N GLY A 135 -5.86 -5.50 19.35
CA GLY A 135 -6.82 -5.43 20.45
C GLY A 135 -7.64 -4.11 20.49
N LEU A 136 -7.70 -3.40 19.37
CA LEU A 136 -8.44 -2.15 19.21
C LEU A 136 -9.83 -2.40 18.61
N SER A 137 -10.70 -1.39 18.66
CA SER A 137 -12.05 -1.48 18.10
C SER A 137 -12.02 -1.61 16.57
N VAL A 138 -12.43 -2.77 16.05
CA VAL A 138 -12.46 -3.13 14.62
C VAL A 138 -13.17 -2.08 13.76
N ARG A 139 -14.34 -1.60 14.20
CA ARG A 139 -15.10 -0.57 13.47
C ARG A 139 -14.32 0.72 13.29
N ARG A 140 -13.61 1.19 14.34
CA ARG A 140 -12.80 2.41 14.23
C ARG A 140 -11.58 2.19 13.33
N GLY A 141 -11.00 0.99 13.33
CA GLY A 141 -9.92 0.62 12.41
C GLY A 141 -10.35 0.71 10.94
N GLY A 142 -11.44 0.03 10.58
CA GLY A 142 -11.98 0.09 9.23
C GLY A 142 -12.40 1.49 8.80
N LEU A 143 -13.07 2.25 9.68
CA LEU A 143 -13.48 3.64 9.39
C LEU A 143 -12.29 4.59 9.19
N ARG A 144 -11.20 4.42 9.96
CA ARG A 144 -9.98 5.20 9.76
C ARG A 144 -9.33 4.91 8.41
N ALA A 145 -9.24 3.64 8.03
CA ALA A 145 -8.68 3.24 6.74
C ALA A 145 -9.53 3.78 5.57
N LEU A 146 -10.86 3.72 5.69
CA LEU A 146 -11.77 4.34 4.71
C LEU A 146 -11.59 5.85 4.62
N PHE A 147 -11.39 6.52 5.74
CA PHE A 147 -11.17 7.97 5.76
C PHE A 147 -9.86 8.36 5.06
N VAL A 148 -8.76 7.68 5.37
CA VAL A 148 -7.45 7.93 4.73
C VAL A 148 -7.51 7.63 3.24
N GLY A 149 -8.05 6.46 2.84
CA GLY A 149 -8.24 6.11 1.44
C GLY A 149 -9.16 7.08 0.70
N GLY A 150 -10.25 7.50 1.35
CA GLY A 150 -11.18 8.49 0.79
C GLY A 150 -10.52 9.84 0.54
N ILE A 151 -9.67 10.32 1.45
CA ILE A 151 -8.88 11.54 1.24
C ILE A 151 -7.95 11.39 0.03
N ALA A 152 -7.26 10.26 -0.10
CA ALA A 152 -6.37 10.03 -1.24
C ALA A 152 -7.12 10.01 -2.57
N VAL A 153 -8.29 9.37 -2.64
CA VAL A 153 -9.17 9.40 -3.83
C VAL A 153 -9.62 10.83 -4.13
N LEU A 154 -10.09 11.58 -3.13
CA LEU A 154 -10.51 12.96 -3.32
C LEU A 154 -9.37 13.85 -3.83
N ALA A 155 -8.19 13.74 -3.21
CA ALA A 155 -6.99 14.48 -3.64
C ALA A 155 -6.62 14.14 -5.09
N GLY A 156 -6.60 12.84 -5.43
CA GLY A 156 -6.35 12.38 -6.80
C GLY A 156 -7.34 12.97 -7.79
N VAL A 157 -8.65 12.80 -7.55
CA VAL A 157 -9.73 13.30 -8.43
C VAL A 157 -9.68 14.82 -8.57
N ILE A 158 -9.43 15.56 -7.49
CA ILE A 158 -9.29 17.03 -7.53
C ILE A 158 -8.12 17.41 -8.44
N ILE A 159 -6.92 16.84 -8.21
CA ILE A 159 -5.73 17.14 -9.01
C ILE A 159 -5.95 16.76 -10.47
N GLY A 160 -6.53 15.58 -10.73
CA GLY A 160 -6.84 15.12 -12.07
C GLY A 160 -7.76 16.07 -12.84
N ASN A 161 -8.79 16.59 -12.19
CA ASN A 161 -9.69 17.56 -12.80
C ASN A 161 -9.05 18.96 -13.00
N LEU A 162 -8.07 19.33 -12.16
CA LEU A 162 -7.37 20.62 -12.29
C LEU A 162 -6.37 20.64 -13.46
N VAL A 163 -5.76 19.49 -13.78
CA VAL A 163 -4.70 19.37 -14.81
C VAL A 163 -5.25 18.83 -16.14
N ARG A 164 -6.57 18.61 -16.23
CA ARG A 164 -7.26 18.11 -17.43
C ARG A 164 -7.22 19.09 -18.60
#